data_AF-Q7N5Q6-F1
#
_entry.id   AF-Q7N5Q6-F1
#
_cell.length_a   1.000
_cell.length_b   1.000
_cell.length_c   1.000
_cell.angle_alpha   90.00
_cell.angle_beta   90.00
_cell.angle_gamma   90.00
#
_symmetry.space_group_name_H-M   'P 1'
#
loop_
_entity.id
_entity.type
_entity.pdbx_description
1 polymer ?
#
loop_
_entity_poly.entity_id
_entity_poly.type
_entity_poly.pdbx_seq_one_letter_code
_entity_poly.pdbx_strand_id
1 'polypeptide(L)' 'MTVNVEALINSLGKSYQEIFNEELIPYKTKPTGNFGTEYISLDMVKEGVYLAFKRKDKIVF' A
#
# COMPACT_ATOMS: atom_id res chain seq x y z
N MET A 1 -15.58 7.28 3.40
CA MET A 1 -15.34 6.03 4.15
C MET A 1 -14.23 6.30 5.12
N THR A 2 -14.41 6.00 6.40
CA THR A 2 -13.36 6.20 7.41
C THR A 2 -12.46 4.98 7.39
N VAL A 3 -11.14 5.19 7.28
CA VAL A 3 -10.16 4.09 7.31
C VAL A 3 -9.85 3.77 8.76
N ASN A 4 -9.82 2.49 9.11
CA ASN A 4 -9.35 2.07 10.42
C ASN A 4 -7.81 2.05 10.41
N VAL A 5 -7.20 3.14 10.88
CA VAL A 5 -5.73 3.29 10.91
C VAL A 5 -5.08 2.26 11.84
N GLU A 6 -5.72 1.92 12.96
CA GLU A 6 -5.22 0.88 13.87
C GLU A 6 -5.12 -0.48 13.17
N ALA A 7 -6.17 -0.85 12.41
CA ALA A 7 -6.16 -2.08 11.62
C ALA A 7 -5.07 -2.07 10.52
N LEU A 8 -4.79 -0.90 9.92
CA LEU A 8 -3.69 -0.76 8.96
C LEU A 8 -2.31 -0.93 9.62
N ILE A 9 -2.10 -0.37 10.80
CA ILE A 9 -0.84 -0.54 11.56
C ILE A 9 -0.63 -2.03 11.91
N ASN A 10 -1.69 -2.72 12.33
CA ASN A 10 -1.65 -4.16 12.60
C ASN A 10 -1.46 -5.03 11.34
N SER A 11 -1.58 -4.43 10.15
CA SER A 11 -1.40 -5.09 8.85
C SER A 11 -0.04 -4.81 8.22
N LEU A 12 0.88 -4.12 8.92
CA LEU A 12 2.24 -3.92 8.43
C LEU A 12 2.92 -5.26 8.10
N GLY A 13 3.54 -5.34 6.92
CA GLY A 13 4.14 -6.56 6.40
C GLY A 13 3.23 -7.36 5.45
N LYS A 14 1.91 -7.12 5.45
CA LYS A 14 1.00 -7.64 4.42
C LYS A 14 1.20 -6.92 3.10
N SER A 15 0.92 -7.61 2.00
CA SER A 15 0.87 -7.03 0.67
C SER A 15 -0.37 -6.14 0.49
N TYR A 16 -0.33 -5.26 -0.52
CA TYR A 16 -1.50 -4.49 -0.94
C TYR A 16 -2.72 -5.37 -1.22
N GLN A 17 -2.54 -6.54 -1.86
CA GLN A 17 -3.65 -7.41 -2.22
C GLN A 17 -4.32 -8.02 -0.98
N GLU A 18 -3.56 -8.39 0.05
CA GLU A 18 -4.10 -8.88 1.32
C GLU A 18 -4.91 -7.78 2.03
N ILE A 19 -4.34 -6.57 2.15
CA ILE A 19 -5.01 -5.42 2.78
C ILE A 19 -6.30 -5.04 2.01
N PHE A 20 -6.26 -5.10 0.67
CA PHE A 20 -7.42 -4.82 -0.18
C PHE A 20 -8.50 -5.91 -0.06
N ASN A 21 -8.11 -7.19 0.00
CA ASN A 21 -9.04 -8.31 0.15
C ASN A 21 -9.72 -8.32 1.53
N GLU A 22 -9.03 -7.82 2.56
CA GLU A 22 -9.60 -7.62 3.90
C GLU A 22 -10.46 -6.34 4.01
N GLU A 23 -10.70 -5.66 2.88
CA GLU A 23 -11.50 -4.43 2.80
C GLU A 23 -11.01 -3.28 3.70
N LEU A 24 -9.73 -3.31 4.09
CA LEU A 24 -9.14 -2.29 4.97
C LEU A 24 -8.90 -0.95 4.25
N ILE A 25 -8.86 -0.95 2.92
CA ILE A 25 -8.70 0.26 2.10
C ILE A 25 -9.77 0.35 0.99
N PRO A 26 -10.29 1.54 0.66
CA PRO A 26 -11.26 1.75 -0.42
C PRO A 26 -10.70 1.56 -1.85
N TYR A 27 -9.38 1.63 -1.99
CA TYR A 27 -8.74 1.98 -3.25
C TYR A 27 -8.50 0.74 -4.11
N LYS A 28 -9.14 0.71 -5.28
CA LYS A 28 -8.88 -0.32 -6.32
C LYS A 28 -7.59 -0.05 -7.10
N THR A 29 -7.13 1.22 -7.08
CA THR A 29 -5.89 1.63 -7.73
C THR A 29 -4.71 0.95 -7.04
N LYS A 30 -3.93 0.18 -7.80
CA LYS A 30 -2.75 -0.51 -7.28
C LYS A 30 -1.66 0.51 -6.92
N PRO A 31 -0.79 0.22 -5.93
CA PRO A 31 0.36 1.05 -5.64
C PRO A 31 1.29 1.13 -6.85
N THR A 32 1.81 2.32 -7.13
CA THR A 32 2.71 2.58 -8.25
C THR A 32 3.99 3.26 -7.79
N GLY A 33 5.02 3.28 -8.64
CA GLY A 33 6.30 3.90 -8.33
C GLY A 33 7.22 3.87 -9.53
N ASN A 34 8.20 4.78 -9.58
CA ASN A 34 9.10 4.92 -10.72
C ASN A 34 9.94 3.64 -10.96
N PHE A 35 10.49 3.50 -12.16
CA PHE A 35 11.49 2.47 -12.41
C PHE A 35 12.75 2.74 -11.58
N GLY A 36 13.37 1.68 -11.05
CA GLY A 36 14.55 1.79 -10.19
C GLY A 36 14.26 2.11 -8.71
N THR A 37 13.01 2.38 -8.32
CA THR A 37 12.66 2.59 -6.89
C THR A 37 12.54 1.26 -6.15
N GLU A 38 13.01 1.23 -4.91
CA GLU A 38 12.89 0.07 -4.01
C GLU A 38 11.48 -0.15 -3.47
N TYR A 39 10.58 0.83 -3.63
CA TYR A 39 9.22 0.77 -3.16
C TYR A 39 8.22 1.29 -4.21
N ILE A 40 6.97 0.87 -4.02
CA ILE A 40 5.77 1.43 -4.66
C ILE A 40 4.87 2.01 -3.58
N SER A 41 4.02 2.95 -3.95
CA SER A 41 3.16 3.61 -2.98
C SER A 41 1.76 3.86 -3.50
N LEU A 42 0.84 4.04 -2.56
CA LEU A 42 -0.55 4.42 -2.78
C LEU A 42 -0.86 5.64 -1.92
N ASP A 43 -1.20 6.74 -2.57
CA ASP A 43 -1.60 7.98 -1.91
C ASP A 43 -3.13 8.01 -1.73
N MET A 44 -3.58 7.92 -0.48
CA MET A 44 -4.98 7.94 -0.08
C MET A 44 -5.37 9.33 0.41
N VAL A 45 -5.30 10.31 -0.48
CA VAL A 45 -5.46 11.75 -0.19
C VAL A 45 -6.77 12.06 0.54
N LYS A 46 -7.87 11.37 0.22
CA LYS A 46 -9.18 11.64 0.85
C LYS A 46 -9.20 11.28 2.33
N GLU A 47 -8.35 10.33 2.72
CA GLU A 47 -8.24 9.80 4.06
C GLU A 47 -6.97 10.28 4.78
N GLY A 48 -6.11 11.02 4.07
CA GLY A 48 -4.86 11.57 4.62
C GLY A 48 -3.81 10.52 4.94
N VAL A 49 -3.81 9.37 4.24
CA VAL A 49 -2.92 8.23 4.50
C VAL A 49 -2.02 7.98 3.29
N TYR A 50 -0.75 7.69 3.54
CA TYR A 50 0.21 7.27 2.51
C TYR A 50 0.74 5.87 2.85
N LEU A 51 0.53 4.91 1.95
CA LEU A 51 1.01 3.54 2.10
C LEU A 51 2.19 3.28 1.17
N ALA A 52 3.30 2.80 1.71
CA ALA A 52 4.48 2.40 0.95
C ALA A 52 4.77 0.91 1.11
N PHE A 53 5.09 0.24 0.01
CA PHE A 53 5.34 -1.19 -0.06
C PHE A 53 6.70 -1.44 -0.71
N LYS A 54 7.57 -2.17 -0.02
CA LYS A 54 8.86 -2.59 -0.57
C LYS A 54 8.65 -3.56 -1.75
N ARG A 55 9.30 -3.32 -2.89
CA ARG A 55 9.31 -4.25 -4.01
C ARG A 55 10.18 -5.45 -3.63
N LYS A 56 9.59 -6.64 -3.54
CA LYS A 56 10.35 -7.86 -3.22
C LYS A 56 11.21 -8.39 -4.38
N ASP A 57 10.96 -7.97 -5.63
CA ASP A 57 11.54 -8.65 -6.82
C ASP A 57 12.19 -7.74 -7.88
N LYS A 58 12.83 -6.64 -7.50
CA LYS A 58 13.71 -5.91 -8.46
C LYS A 58 15.09 -5.67 -7.88
N ILE A 59 15.88 -6.74 -7.80
CA ILE A 59 17.31 -6.62 -8.04
C ILE A 59 17.43 -6.28 -9.53
N VAL A 60 17.58 -5.00 -9.85
CA VAL A 60 17.95 -4.58 -11.20
C VAL A 60 19.47 -4.74 -11.25
N PHE A 61 19.95 -5.84 -11.82
CA PHE A 61 21.35 -5.97 -12.25
C PHE A 61 21.58 -5.11 -13.49
#